data_AF-A0A852PC12-F1
#
_entry.id   AF-A0A852PC12-F1
#
_cell.length_a   1.000
_cell.length_b   1.000
_cell.length_c   1.000
_cell.angle_alpha   90.00
_cell.angle_beta   90.00
_cell.angle_gamma   90.00
#
_symmetry.space_group_name_H-M   'P 1'
#
loop_
_entity.id
_entity.type
_entity.pdbx_description
1 polymer ?
#
loop_
_entity_poly.entity_id
_entity_poly.type
_entity_poly.pdbx_seq_one_letter_code
_entity_poly.pdbx_strand_id
1 'polypeptide(L)'
;RYYLKESKGSRRWLLFLEGGWYCFNRENCDTRYDTMRRLMSSREWPATRVGTGILSSQPEENPHWWNANMVFIPYCSSDVWSGASSKSEKNEYAFMGALIIQEVIKELVGKGLSTAKVLLLAGSSAGGTGVLLNVDRVAEQLEEMGYQGIQVRGLADSGWFLDNKQYRRTDCIDTITCAPTEAIRRGIRYWNGIVPERCKLQFKEGEEWNCFFGYKIYPTLRCPVFVVQWLFDEAQLTVDNVHLTGQPVQEGQWLYIQNLGRELRNTLKDVTASFAPACLSHEIITRNHWTDIQVKGTSLPRALHCWDRSLHESNKNGKAPLKGCPVHLIDSCPWPHCNPSCPTIRDQFTGQEMNVIQFLMHMGFDVQKMAQQQGLEPSKLLGMLSSGN
;
A
#
# COMPACT_ATOMS: atom_id res chain seq x y z
N ARG A 1 -11.42 -5.42 -17.72
CA ARG A 1 -10.34 -6.31 -18.23
C ARG A 1 -9.37 -6.57 -17.09
N TYR A 2 -8.85 -7.79 -16.98
CA TYR A 2 -7.85 -8.23 -16.00
C TYR A 2 -6.93 -9.25 -16.67
N TYR A 3 -5.75 -9.47 -16.09
CA TYR A 3 -4.88 -10.59 -16.45
C TYR A 3 -5.11 -11.73 -15.47
N LEU A 4 -5.15 -12.96 -15.98
CA LEU A 4 -5.39 -14.16 -15.18
C LEU A 4 -4.35 -15.21 -15.51
N LYS A 5 -3.78 -15.81 -14.47
CA LYS A 5 -3.05 -17.08 -14.56
C LYS A 5 -3.71 -18.08 -13.60
N GLU A 6 -4.32 -19.10 -14.18
CA GLU A 6 -4.96 -20.18 -13.43
C GLU A 6 -3.92 -21.18 -12.89
N SER A 7 -4.15 -21.69 -11.69
CA SER A 7 -3.47 -22.84 -11.12
C SER A 7 -4.49 -23.92 -10.79
N LYS A 8 -4.62 -24.89 -11.70
CA LYS A 8 -5.55 -26.02 -11.56
C LYS A 8 -5.17 -26.84 -10.32
N GLY A 9 -6.10 -26.97 -9.38
CA GLY A 9 -5.91 -27.65 -8.09
C GLY A 9 -5.67 -26.70 -6.91
N SER A 10 -5.36 -25.44 -7.15
CA SER A 10 -5.28 -24.43 -6.11
C SER A 10 -6.64 -23.83 -5.80
N ARG A 11 -7.00 -23.77 -4.52
CA ARG A 11 -8.20 -23.07 -4.02
C ARG A 11 -7.87 -21.71 -3.40
N ARG A 12 -6.68 -21.19 -3.67
CA ARG A 12 -6.25 -19.84 -3.26
C ARG A 12 -6.30 -18.93 -4.47
N TRP A 13 -6.86 -17.75 -4.28
CA TRP A 13 -6.97 -16.70 -5.29
C TRP A 13 -6.33 -15.43 -4.76
N LEU A 14 -5.48 -14.81 -5.56
CA LEU A 14 -4.88 -13.52 -5.27
C LEU A 14 -5.29 -12.55 -6.36
N LEU A 15 -6.06 -11.53 -5.98
CA LEU A 15 -6.49 -10.45 -6.86
C LEU A 15 -5.70 -9.21 -6.47
N PHE A 16 -4.84 -8.73 -7.37
CA PHE A 16 -4.01 -7.57 -7.14
C PHE A 16 -4.58 -6.32 -7.83
N LEU A 17 -4.74 -5.24 -7.06
CA LEU A 17 -5.13 -3.91 -7.51
C LEU A 17 -3.87 -3.07 -7.76
N GLU A 18 -3.67 -2.66 -9.01
CA GLU A 18 -2.59 -1.74 -9.36
C GLU A 18 -2.82 -0.35 -8.72
N GLY A 19 -1.73 0.34 -8.39
CA GLY A 19 -1.73 1.71 -7.92
C GLY A 19 -1.36 2.72 -9.01
N GLY A 20 -0.89 3.90 -8.58
CA GLY A 20 -0.40 4.95 -9.45
C GLY A 20 -1.21 6.24 -9.39
N TRP A 21 -1.31 6.85 -8.20
CA TRP A 21 -1.94 8.16 -8.00
C TRP A 21 -3.43 8.22 -8.42
N TYR A 22 -3.94 9.40 -8.73
CA TYR A 22 -5.33 9.68 -9.07
C TYR A 22 -5.42 11.05 -9.77
N CYS A 23 -6.60 11.45 -10.21
CA CYS A 23 -6.87 12.81 -10.70
C CYS A 23 -8.23 13.25 -10.18
N PHE A 24 -8.39 14.47 -9.68
CA PHE A 24 -9.57 14.90 -8.92
C PHE A 24 -10.29 16.11 -9.52
N ASN A 25 -9.88 16.57 -10.69
CA ASN A 25 -10.58 17.57 -11.49
C ASN A 25 -10.29 17.33 -12.98
N ARG A 26 -10.93 18.11 -13.86
CA ARG A 26 -10.75 17.97 -15.30
C ARG A 26 -9.30 18.21 -15.74
N GLU A 27 -8.70 19.32 -15.31
CA GLU A 27 -7.37 19.75 -15.74
C GLU A 27 -6.28 18.72 -15.42
N ASN A 28 -6.29 18.18 -14.20
CA ASN A 28 -5.32 17.15 -13.82
C ASN A 28 -5.63 15.78 -14.42
N CYS A 29 -6.90 15.47 -14.73
CA CYS A 29 -7.23 14.27 -15.49
C CYS A 29 -6.82 14.38 -16.96
N ASP A 30 -6.95 15.55 -17.59
CA ASP A 30 -6.49 15.80 -18.96
C ASP A 30 -4.97 15.66 -19.04
N THR A 31 -4.24 16.31 -18.13
CA THR A 31 -2.77 16.18 -18.01
C THR A 31 -2.35 14.73 -17.81
N ARG A 32 -3.07 13.99 -16.95
CA ARG A 32 -2.81 12.57 -16.69
C ARG A 32 -3.13 11.70 -17.91
N TYR A 33 -4.15 12.04 -18.69
CA TYR A 33 -4.50 11.31 -19.91
C TYR A 33 -3.38 11.43 -20.95
N ASP A 34 -2.80 12.63 -21.08
CA ASP A 34 -1.72 12.90 -22.02
C ASP A 34 -0.39 12.29 -21.60
N THR A 35 -0.06 12.33 -20.30
CA THR A 35 1.25 11.90 -19.78
C THR A 35 1.28 10.45 -19.26
N MET A 36 0.14 9.91 -18.85
CA MET A 36 0.03 8.60 -18.19
C MET A 36 -1.17 7.78 -18.70
N ARG A 37 -1.42 7.81 -20.01
CA ARG A 37 -2.59 7.20 -20.65
C ARG A 37 -2.90 5.75 -20.25
N ARG A 38 -1.87 4.94 -19.97
CA ARG A 38 -2.03 3.52 -19.53
C ARG A 38 -2.88 3.38 -18.26
N LEU A 39 -2.91 4.41 -17.42
CA LEU A 39 -3.66 4.47 -16.16
C LEU A 39 -5.07 5.08 -16.31
N MET A 40 -5.49 5.36 -17.55
CA MET A 40 -6.80 5.92 -17.90
C MET A 40 -7.43 5.24 -19.11
N SER A 41 -6.74 4.28 -19.73
CA SER A 41 -7.22 3.57 -20.91
C SER A 41 -6.61 2.18 -21.02
N SER A 42 -7.42 1.23 -21.52
CA SER A 42 -6.98 -0.13 -21.82
C SER A 42 -6.55 -0.35 -23.28
N ARG A 43 -6.52 0.71 -24.10
CA ARG A 43 -6.20 0.65 -25.54
C ARG A 43 -4.81 0.08 -25.83
N GLU A 44 -3.84 0.40 -24.98
CA GLU A 44 -2.42 0.07 -25.15
C GLU A 44 -1.97 -1.04 -24.19
N TRP A 45 -2.90 -1.74 -23.55
CA TRP A 45 -2.54 -2.83 -22.66
C TRP A 45 -2.01 -4.04 -23.44
N PRO A 46 -0.88 -4.63 -23.04
CA PRO A 46 -0.37 -5.83 -23.68
C PRO A 46 -1.33 -7.00 -23.48
N ALA A 47 -1.24 -8.02 -24.35
CA ALA A 47 -2.06 -9.22 -24.21
C ALA A 47 -1.67 -10.06 -22.98
N THR A 48 -0.41 -10.00 -22.58
CA THR A 48 0.17 -10.76 -21.46
C THR A 48 0.99 -9.87 -20.55
N ARG A 49 1.07 -10.24 -19.28
CA ARG A 49 1.89 -9.56 -18.27
C ARG A 49 2.58 -10.61 -17.40
N VAL A 50 3.86 -10.39 -17.11
CA VAL A 50 4.64 -11.26 -16.22
C VAL A 50 4.26 -10.94 -14.77
N GLY A 51 3.93 -11.96 -13.99
CA GLY A 51 3.70 -11.82 -12.55
C GLY A 51 5.04 -11.78 -11.80
N THR A 52 5.20 -10.80 -10.92
CA THR A 52 6.42 -10.55 -10.11
C THR A 52 6.05 -10.43 -8.63
N GLY A 53 7.04 -10.60 -7.76
CA GLY A 53 6.87 -10.63 -6.30
C GLY A 53 5.79 -11.65 -5.90
N ILE A 54 4.78 -11.20 -5.16
CA ILE A 54 3.65 -12.02 -4.71
C ILE A 54 2.78 -12.60 -5.84
N LEU A 55 2.88 -12.05 -7.06
CA LEU A 55 2.20 -12.57 -8.25
C LEU A 55 3.07 -13.55 -9.05
N SER A 56 4.36 -13.69 -8.71
CA SER A 56 5.24 -14.66 -9.34
C SER A 56 4.78 -16.08 -9.02
N SER A 57 4.96 -16.97 -9.99
CA SER A 57 4.75 -18.41 -9.78
C SER A 57 6.05 -19.19 -9.60
N GLN A 58 7.18 -18.50 -9.49
CA GLN A 58 8.43 -19.12 -9.11
C GLN A 58 8.48 -19.22 -7.58
N PRO A 59 8.63 -20.43 -7.00
CA PRO A 59 8.73 -20.60 -5.54
C PRO A 59 9.87 -19.80 -4.90
N GLU A 60 10.96 -19.57 -5.64
CA GLU A 60 12.13 -18.82 -5.17
C GLU A 60 11.79 -17.35 -4.92
N GLU A 61 10.93 -16.77 -5.76
CA GLU A 61 10.47 -15.38 -5.65
C GLU A 61 9.21 -15.26 -4.80
N ASN A 62 8.33 -16.27 -4.80
CA ASN A 62 7.07 -16.29 -4.06
C ASN A 62 6.93 -17.56 -3.20
N PRO A 63 7.60 -17.64 -2.04
CA PRO A 63 7.76 -18.89 -1.30
C PRO A 63 6.46 -19.58 -0.88
N HIS A 64 5.39 -18.80 -0.65
CA HIS A 64 4.16 -19.32 -0.05
C HIS A 64 2.96 -19.31 -1.00
N TRP A 65 2.84 -18.31 -1.88
CA TRP A 65 1.67 -18.11 -2.73
C TRP A 65 1.91 -18.43 -4.20
N TRP A 66 3.11 -18.89 -4.61
CA TRP A 66 3.46 -19.13 -6.02
C TRP A 66 2.45 -19.97 -6.81
N ASN A 67 1.80 -20.92 -6.14
CA ASN A 67 0.81 -21.82 -6.74
C ASN A 67 -0.66 -21.35 -6.57
N ALA A 68 -0.92 -20.08 -6.26
CA ALA A 68 -2.27 -19.52 -6.26
C ALA A 68 -2.76 -19.24 -7.68
N ASN A 69 -4.08 -19.05 -7.84
CA ASN A 69 -4.64 -18.41 -9.02
C ASN A 69 -4.31 -16.91 -8.93
N MET A 70 -3.62 -16.37 -9.92
CA MET A 70 -3.12 -15.00 -9.91
C MET A 70 -3.96 -14.13 -10.83
N VAL A 71 -4.45 -13.02 -10.30
CA VAL A 71 -5.20 -12.01 -11.04
C VAL A 71 -4.55 -10.66 -10.85
N PHE A 72 -4.26 -9.96 -11.94
CA PHE A 72 -3.82 -8.57 -11.93
C PHE A 72 -4.91 -7.71 -12.55
N ILE A 73 -5.41 -6.74 -11.79
CA ILE A 73 -6.44 -5.80 -12.23
C ILE A 73 -5.75 -4.45 -12.43
N PRO A 74 -5.51 -4.03 -13.69
CA PRO A 74 -4.82 -2.78 -13.94
C PRO A 74 -5.70 -1.59 -13.57
N TYR A 75 -5.05 -0.53 -13.11
CA TYR A 75 -5.73 0.66 -12.65
C TYR A 75 -5.97 1.62 -13.81
N CYS A 76 -7.21 1.68 -14.30
CA CYS A 76 -7.61 2.61 -15.37
C CYS A 76 -8.66 3.64 -14.96
N SER A 77 -9.04 3.68 -13.69
CA SER A 77 -10.15 4.51 -13.22
C SER A 77 -9.71 5.82 -12.58
N SER A 78 -8.46 5.94 -12.12
CA SER A 78 -7.92 7.18 -11.52
C SER A 78 -8.67 7.72 -10.29
N ASP A 79 -9.42 6.85 -9.61
CA ASP A 79 -10.33 7.15 -8.50
C ASP A 79 -10.02 6.39 -7.20
N VAL A 80 -8.80 5.86 -7.05
CA VAL A 80 -8.37 5.07 -5.89
C VAL A 80 -9.32 3.87 -5.63
N TRP A 81 -9.86 3.30 -6.72
CA TRP A 81 -10.79 2.17 -6.67
C TRP A 81 -12.13 2.48 -5.95
N SER A 82 -12.51 3.76 -5.86
CA SER A 82 -13.70 4.20 -5.13
C SER A 82 -14.89 4.55 -6.02
N GLY A 83 -14.66 4.88 -7.30
CA GLY A 83 -15.70 5.44 -8.16
C GLY A 83 -16.79 4.44 -8.56
N ALA A 84 -18.02 4.95 -8.65
CA ALA A 84 -19.19 4.24 -9.14
C ALA A 84 -19.99 5.07 -10.17
N SER A 85 -19.30 5.89 -10.97
CA SER A 85 -19.89 6.77 -11.99
C SER A 85 -19.48 6.38 -13.41
N SER A 86 -20.48 6.21 -14.27
CA SER A 86 -20.29 6.03 -15.71
C SER A 86 -20.04 7.36 -16.43
N LYS A 87 -19.35 7.30 -17.58
CA LYS A 87 -19.20 8.46 -18.49
C LYS A 87 -20.58 8.96 -18.91
N SER A 88 -20.76 10.28 -18.93
CA SER A 88 -22.01 10.92 -19.40
C SER A 88 -21.68 12.21 -20.16
N GLU A 89 -22.68 12.88 -20.75
CA GLU A 89 -22.48 14.20 -21.36
C GLU A 89 -21.94 15.24 -20.36
N LYS A 90 -22.22 15.05 -19.06
CA LYS A 90 -21.72 15.91 -17.98
C LYS A 90 -20.36 15.46 -17.43
N ASN A 91 -20.02 14.17 -17.56
CA ASN A 91 -18.79 13.57 -17.03
C ASN A 91 -17.96 13.02 -18.19
N GLU A 92 -16.91 13.75 -18.59
CA GLU A 92 -16.06 13.38 -19.73
C GLU A 92 -15.22 12.10 -19.48
N TYR A 93 -14.93 11.79 -18.22
CA TYR A 93 -14.26 10.57 -17.76
C TYR A 93 -15.22 9.67 -16.96
N ALA A 94 -14.98 8.36 -16.99
CA ALA A 94 -15.68 7.39 -16.15
C ALA A 94 -14.80 7.03 -14.95
N PHE A 95 -15.38 7.08 -13.76
CA PHE A 95 -14.73 6.71 -12.49
C PHE A 95 -15.46 5.49 -11.94
N MET A 96 -14.97 4.31 -12.30
CA MET A 96 -15.67 3.04 -12.09
C MET A 96 -14.84 2.03 -11.31
N GLY A 97 -13.85 2.47 -10.52
CA GLY A 97 -12.93 1.59 -9.83
C GLY A 97 -13.61 0.53 -8.96
N ALA A 98 -14.61 0.90 -8.16
CA ALA A 98 -15.35 -0.04 -7.34
C ALA A 98 -16.18 -1.03 -8.19
N LEU A 99 -16.80 -0.55 -9.26
CA LEU A 99 -17.58 -1.38 -10.19
C LEU A 99 -16.70 -2.33 -11.02
N ILE A 100 -15.48 -1.92 -11.37
CA ILE A 100 -14.50 -2.77 -12.05
C ILE A 100 -14.18 -3.98 -11.17
N ILE A 101 -13.93 -3.77 -9.87
CA ILE A 101 -13.67 -4.88 -8.93
C ILE A 101 -14.87 -5.82 -8.88
N GLN A 102 -16.09 -5.29 -8.76
CA GLN A 102 -17.30 -6.09 -8.72
C GLN A 102 -17.50 -6.96 -9.97
N GLU A 103 -17.31 -6.40 -11.16
CA GLU A 103 -17.48 -7.16 -12.40
C GLU A 103 -16.37 -8.19 -12.59
N VAL A 104 -15.13 -7.89 -12.17
CA VAL A 104 -14.03 -8.87 -12.17
C VAL A 104 -14.37 -10.07 -11.28
N ILE A 105 -14.86 -9.85 -10.05
CA ILE A 105 -15.28 -10.93 -9.15
C ILE A 105 -16.35 -11.80 -9.81
N LYS A 106 -17.37 -11.16 -10.39
CA LYS A 106 -18.48 -11.85 -11.06
C LYS A 106 -18.01 -12.71 -12.24
N GLU A 107 -17.11 -12.20 -13.08
CA GLU A 107 -16.53 -12.99 -14.18
C GLU A 107 -15.66 -14.15 -13.67
N LEU A 108 -14.85 -13.92 -12.63
CA LEU A 108 -13.95 -14.92 -12.07
C LEU A 108 -14.68 -16.09 -11.40
N VAL A 109 -15.88 -15.86 -10.86
CA VAL A 109 -16.76 -16.92 -10.36
C VAL A 109 -17.00 -17.98 -11.43
N GLY A 110 -17.25 -17.56 -12.68
CA GLY A 110 -17.39 -18.47 -13.84
C GLY A 110 -16.07 -19.12 -14.31
N LYS A 111 -14.92 -18.65 -13.81
CA LYS A 111 -13.57 -19.15 -14.11
C LYS A 111 -12.95 -19.96 -12.96
N GLY A 112 -13.75 -20.37 -11.98
CA GLY A 112 -13.34 -21.28 -10.90
C GLY A 112 -13.19 -20.64 -9.52
N LEU A 113 -13.35 -19.31 -9.39
CA LEU A 113 -13.34 -18.64 -8.08
C LEU A 113 -14.44 -19.16 -7.16
N SER A 114 -15.55 -19.66 -7.70
CA SER A 114 -16.64 -20.34 -6.97
C SER A 114 -16.18 -21.49 -6.06
N THR A 115 -15.04 -22.12 -6.35
CA THR A 115 -14.48 -23.24 -5.57
C THR A 115 -13.36 -22.82 -4.62
N ALA A 116 -13.08 -21.53 -4.52
CA ALA A 116 -12.03 -20.99 -3.67
C ALA A 116 -12.29 -21.30 -2.20
N LYS A 117 -11.20 -21.42 -1.43
CA LYS A 117 -11.23 -21.40 0.04
C LYS A 117 -10.84 -20.04 0.57
N VAL A 118 -9.90 -19.37 -0.11
CA VAL A 118 -9.38 -18.06 0.28
C VAL A 118 -9.29 -17.18 -0.97
N LEU A 119 -9.82 -15.97 -0.87
CA LEU A 119 -9.60 -14.87 -1.80
C LEU A 119 -8.84 -13.78 -1.05
N LEU A 120 -7.59 -13.54 -1.45
CA LEU A 120 -6.79 -12.42 -0.98
C LEU A 120 -6.89 -11.26 -1.97
N LEU A 121 -7.57 -10.19 -1.56
CA LEU A 121 -7.56 -8.92 -2.28
C LEU A 121 -6.32 -8.14 -1.83
N ALA A 122 -5.33 -8.04 -2.72
CA ALA A 122 -4.07 -7.35 -2.50
C ALA A 122 -4.01 -6.08 -3.35
N GLY A 123 -3.15 -5.13 -2.98
CA GLY A 123 -2.91 -3.95 -3.81
C GLY A 123 -1.78 -3.09 -3.26
N SER A 124 -1.13 -2.34 -4.15
CA SER A 124 -0.03 -1.42 -3.81
C SER A 124 -0.42 0.03 -4.07
N SER A 125 0.09 0.97 -3.26
CA SER A 125 -0.15 2.41 -3.42
C SER A 125 -1.66 2.74 -3.37
N ALA A 126 -2.19 3.46 -4.36
CA ALA A 126 -3.63 3.69 -4.53
C ALA A 126 -4.44 2.37 -4.56
N GLY A 127 -3.86 1.28 -5.07
CA GLY A 127 -4.44 -0.06 -4.99
C GLY A 127 -4.51 -0.61 -3.57
N GLY A 128 -3.53 -0.31 -2.72
CA GLY A 128 -3.53 -0.66 -1.30
C GLY A 128 -4.65 0.05 -0.53
N THR A 129 -4.86 1.35 -0.77
CA THR A 129 -6.05 2.06 -0.26
C THR A 129 -7.33 1.47 -0.86
N GLY A 130 -7.31 1.11 -2.15
CA GLY A 130 -8.39 0.41 -2.82
C GLY A 130 -8.79 -0.91 -2.16
N VAL A 131 -7.84 -1.68 -1.62
CA VAL A 131 -8.12 -2.87 -0.81
C VAL A 131 -8.97 -2.51 0.40
N LEU A 132 -8.56 -1.49 1.17
CA LEU A 132 -9.28 -1.06 2.37
C LEU A 132 -10.72 -0.63 2.03
N LEU A 133 -10.91 0.06 0.91
CA LEU A 133 -12.21 0.56 0.46
C LEU A 133 -13.15 -0.53 -0.11
N ASN A 134 -12.61 -1.70 -0.50
CA ASN A 134 -13.36 -2.70 -1.26
C ASN A 134 -13.39 -4.09 -0.62
N VAL A 135 -12.53 -4.42 0.33
CA VAL A 135 -12.40 -5.79 0.87
C VAL A 135 -13.73 -6.32 1.45
N ASP A 136 -14.43 -5.51 2.24
CA ASP A 136 -15.72 -5.89 2.82
C ASP A 136 -16.81 -6.01 1.74
N ARG A 137 -16.81 -5.11 0.75
CA ARG A 137 -17.74 -5.15 -0.39
C ARG A 137 -17.57 -6.40 -1.24
N VAL A 138 -16.32 -6.85 -1.45
CA VAL A 138 -16.04 -8.12 -2.16
C VAL A 138 -16.56 -9.31 -1.36
N ALA A 139 -16.42 -9.29 -0.04
CA ALA A 139 -16.96 -10.33 0.83
C ALA A 139 -18.50 -10.37 0.80
N GLU A 140 -19.14 -9.22 0.93
CA GLU A 140 -20.60 -9.07 0.82
C GLU A 140 -21.11 -9.56 -0.55
N GLN A 141 -20.46 -9.15 -1.64
CA GLN A 141 -20.82 -9.59 -3.00
C GLN A 141 -20.76 -11.12 -3.14
N LEU A 142 -19.71 -11.76 -2.62
CA LEU A 142 -19.59 -13.23 -2.68
C LEU A 142 -20.64 -13.93 -1.80
N GLU A 143 -20.94 -13.38 -0.63
CA GLU A 143 -22.02 -13.87 0.25
C GLU A 143 -23.39 -13.79 -0.44
N GLU A 144 -23.72 -12.65 -1.06
CA GLU A 144 -24.95 -12.41 -1.83
C GLU A 144 -25.08 -13.35 -3.04
N MET A 145 -23.96 -13.66 -3.70
CA MET A 145 -23.91 -14.62 -4.81
C MET A 145 -23.96 -16.09 -4.35
N GLY A 146 -24.06 -16.37 -3.05
CA GLY A 146 -24.19 -17.72 -2.49
C GLY A 146 -22.87 -18.42 -2.15
N TYR A 147 -21.74 -17.71 -2.12
CA TYR A 147 -20.40 -18.26 -1.88
C TYR A 147 -19.87 -17.97 -0.46
N GLN A 148 -20.70 -18.19 0.56
CA GLN A 148 -20.38 -17.95 1.98
C GLN A 148 -19.15 -18.70 2.51
N GLY A 149 -18.71 -19.77 1.82
CA GLY A 149 -17.53 -20.56 2.20
C GLY A 149 -16.18 -19.95 1.79
N ILE A 150 -16.17 -18.89 0.98
CA ILE A 150 -14.94 -18.23 0.52
C ILE A 150 -14.48 -17.22 1.56
N GLN A 151 -13.31 -17.42 2.15
CA GLN A 151 -12.73 -16.46 3.08
C GLN A 151 -12.07 -15.30 2.33
N VAL A 152 -12.68 -14.12 2.40
CA VAL A 152 -12.10 -12.88 1.84
C VAL A 152 -11.17 -12.23 2.86
N ARG A 153 -9.99 -11.84 2.39
CA ARG A 153 -8.92 -11.21 3.19
C ARG A 153 -8.29 -10.06 2.42
N GLY A 154 -7.74 -9.08 3.12
CA GLY A 154 -7.06 -7.92 2.51
C GLY A 154 -5.54 -7.92 2.72
N LEU A 155 -4.78 -7.48 1.73
CA LEU A 155 -3.36 -7.13 1.84
C LEU A 155 -3.15 -5.73 1.26
N ALA A 156 -3.04 -4.73 2.13
CA ALA A 156 -2.86 -3.34 1.72
C ALA A 156 -1.37 -2.96 1.83
N ASP A 157 -0.69 -2.81 0.69
CA ASP A 157 0.70 -2.36 0.59
C ASP A 157 0.77 -0.88 0.23
N SER A 158 1.51 -0.09 1.02
CA SER A 158 1.79 1.33 0.75
C SER A 158 0.53 2.17 0.51
N GLY A 159 -0.59 1.76 1.11
CA GLY A 159 -1.92 2.38 1.00
C GLY A 159 -2.42 3.01 2.30
N TRP A 160 -1.56 3.07 3.32
CA TRP A 160 -1.86 3.63 4.64
C TRP A 160 -1.24 5.01 4.78
N PHE A 161 -2.02 6.03 4.41
CA PHE A 161 -1.61 7.44 4.46
C PHE A 161 -2.08 8.13 5.75
N LEU A 162 -1.41 9.23 6.09
CA LEU A 162 -1.80 10.19 7.11
C LEU A 162 -2.42 11.43 6.46
N ASP A 163 -3.43 11.97 7.11
CA ASP A 163 -4.06 13.26 6.80
C ASP A 163 -3.40 14.41 7.58
N ASN A 164 -2.07 14.38 7.64
CA ASN A 164 -1.23 15.33 8.35
C ASN A 164 -1.10 16.68 7.62
N LYS A 165 -0.50 17.65 8.31
CA LYS A 165 -0.16 18.94 7.71
C LYS A 165 1.10 18.79 6.89
N GLN A 166 1.11 19.34 5.68
CA GLN A 166 2.31 19.43 4.85
C GLN A 166 3.46 20.14 5.59
N TYR A 167 4.70 19.76 5.27
CA TYR A 167 5.90 20.45 5.76
C TYR A 167 5.93 21.90 5.27
N ARG A 168 5.68 22.10 3.97
CA ARG A 168 5.49 23.43 3.35
C ARG A 168 4.14 23.44 2.69
N ARG A 169 3.25 24.32 3.17
CA ARG A 169 1.90 24.47 2.60
C ARG A 169 2.00 24.85 1.12
N THR A 170 1.19 24.19 0.31
CA THR A 170 0.98 24.51 -1.10
C THR A 170 -0.50 24.66 -1.40
N ASP A 171 -0.83 25.42 -2.44
CA ASP A 171 -2.18 25.42 -2.98
C ASP A 171 -2.41 24.13 -3.77
N CYS A 172 -3.60 23.55 -3.61
CA CYS A 172 -3.99 22.31 -4.29
C CYS A 172 -4.32 22.61 -5.76
N ILE A 173 -3.29 22.75 -6.58
CA ILE A 173 -3.36 22.95 -8.03
C ILE A 173 -3.05 21.61 -8.71
N ASP A 174 -1.84 21.10 -8.49
CA ASP A 174 -1.37 19.83 -9.06
C ASP A 174 -1.71 18.63 -8.18
N THR A 175 -1.87 17.45 -8.81
CA THR A 175 -2.16 16.20 -8.08
C THR A 175 -1.10 15.85 -7.06
N ILE A 176 0.18 16.01 -7.42
CA ILE A 176 1.31 15.42 -6.71
C ILE A 176 1.60 16.15 -5.39
N THR A 177 1.41 17.47 -5.36
CA THR A 177 1.69 18.32 -4.19
C THR A 177 0.43 18.73 -3.44
N CYS A 178 -0.77 18.38 -3.91
CA CYS A 178 -1.99 18.68 -3.18
C CYS A 178 -2.02 17.93 -1.85
N ALA A 179 -2.35 18.65 -0.77
CA ALA A 179 -2.46 18.07 0.56
C ALA A 179 -3.44 16.88 0.56
N PRO A 180 -3.13 15.77 1.28
CA PRO A 180 -3.90 14.53 1.21
C PRO A 180 -5.41 14.73 1.44
N THR A 181 -5.76 15.54 2.44
CA THR A 181 -7.16 15.82 2.80
C THR A 181 -7.91 16.53 1.69
N GLU A 182 -7.33 17.58 1.11
CA GLU A 182 -7.96 18.37 0.06
C GLU A 182 -8.09 17.56 -1.23
N ALA A 183 -7.06 16.79 -1.58
CA ALA A 183 -7.04 15.92 -2.73
C ALA A 183 -8.21 14.91 -2.70
N ILE A 184 -8.38 14.19 -1.58
CA ILE A 184 -9.45 13.22 -1.43
C ILE A 184 -10.83 13.90 -1.31
N ARG A 185 -10.95 15.04 -0.63
CA ARG A 185 -12.22 15.80 -0.56
C ARG A 185 -12.73 16.23 -1.93
N ARG A 186 -11.84 16.66 -2.82
CA ARG A 186 -12.17 16.96 -4.22
C ARG A 186 -12.46 15.68 -5.00
N GLY A 187 -11.59 14.69 -4.85
CA GLY A 187 -11.66 13.41 -5.55
C GLY A 187 -12.97 12.68 -5.32
N ILE A 188 -13.36 12.46 -4.06
CA ILE A 188 -14.58 11.70 -3.74
C ILE A 188 -15.84 12.30 -4.39
N ARG A 189 -15.93 13.64 -4.48
CA ARG A 189 -17.04 14.32 -5.17
C ARG A 189 -16.94 14.15 -6.69
N TYR A 190 -15.74 14.31 -7.25
CA TYR A 190 -15.51 14.21 -8.68
C TYR A 190 -15.72 12.78 -9.22
N TRP A 191 -15.37 11.78 -8.43
CA TRP A 191 -15.47 10.36 -8.79
C TRP A 191 -16.84 9.75 -8.51
N ASN A 192 -17.71 10.47 -7.78
CA ASN A 192 -18.85 9.86 -7.08
C ASN A 192 -18.40 8.64 -6.27
N GLY A 193 -17.36 8.85 -5.47
CA GLY A 193 -16.65 7.80 -4.74
C GLY A 193 -17.51 7.20 -3.63
N ILE A 194 -17.53 5.88 -3.56
CA ILE A 194 -18.19 5.12 -2.50
C ILE A 194 -17.18 4.57 -1.50
N VAL A 195 -17.53 4.63 -0.22
CA VAL A 195 -16.71 4.12 0.90
C VAL A 195 -17.48 3.01 1.63
N PRO A 196 -16.84 2.15 2.44
CA PRO A 196 -17.55 1.14 3.21
C PRO A 196 -18.57 1.77 4.16
N GLU A 197 -19.78 1.21 4.19
CA GLU A 197 -20.91 1.79 4.93
C GLU A 197 -20.60 1.91 6.43
N ARG A 198 -19.93 0.91 7.01
CA ARG A 198 -19.52 0.92 8.43
C ARG A 198 -18.60 2.08 8.77
N CYS A 199 -17.74 2.48 7.84
CA CYS A 199 -16.88 3.65 7.99
C CYS A 199 -17.67 4.94 7.76
N LYS A 200 -18.50 4.98 6.71
CA LYS A 200 -19.36 6.12 6.40
C LYS A 200 -20.18 6.56 7.61
N LEU A 201 -20.79 5.61 8.32
CA LEU A 201 -21.62 5.85 9.50
C LEU A 201 -20.85 6.43 10.71
N GLN A 202 -19.51 6.41 10.71
CA GLN A 202 -18.69 7.06 11.75
C GLN A 202 -18.53 8.56 11.52
N PHE A 203 -18.80 9.05 10.31
CA PHE A 203 -18.55 10.43 9.91
C PHE A 203 -19.84 11.11 9.45
N LYS A 204 -19.81 12.45 9.43
CA LYS A 204 -20.95 13.24 8.93
C LYS A 204 -21.03 13.12 7.41
N GLU A 205 -22.22 13.35 6.87
CA GLU A 205 -22.40 13.49 5.41
C GLU A 205 -21.48 14.59 4.86
N GLY A 206 -20.76 14.27 3.78
CA GLY A 206 -19.72 15.13 3.19
C GLY A 206 -18.32 14.95 3.79
N GLU A 207 -18.18 14.18 4.87
CA GLU A 207 -16.91 13.86 5.54
C GLU A 207 -16.43 12.42 5.25
N GLU A 208 -16.96 11.77 4.20
CA GLU A 208 -16.62 10.39 3.83
C GLU A 208 -15.16 10.24 3.36
N TRP A 209 -14.49 11.35 3.01
CA TRP A 209 -13.06 11.39 2.72
C TRP A 209 -12.20 10.82 3.86
N ASN A 210 -12.70 10.84 5.10
CA ASN A 210 -12.04 10.22 6.25
C ASN A 210 -11.79 8.72 6.03
N CYS A 211 -12.66 8.03 5.29
CA CYS A 211 -12.55 6.59 5.03
C CYS A 211 -11.44 6.20 4.06
N PHE A 212 -10.75 7.16 3.43
CA PHE A 212 -9.58 6.88 2.60
C PHE A 212 -8.29 6.76 3.43
N PHE A 213 -8.31 7.13 4.72
CA PHE A 213 -7.16 7.07 5.61
C PHE A 213 -7.18 5.79 6.42
N GLY A 214 -6.12 4.97 6.25
CA GLY A 214 -6.07 3.60 6.75
C GLY A 214 -6.42 3.47 8.23
N TYR A 215 -5.88 4.35 9.07
CA TYR A 215 -6.11 4.31 10.52
C TYR A 215 -7.53 4.66 10.95
N LYS A 216 -8.32 5.33 10.09
CA LYS A 216 -9.73 5.66 10.35
C LYS A 216 -10.66 4.56 9.87
N ILE A 217 -10.37 3.98 8.70
CA ILE A 217 -11.21 2.92 8.11
C ILE A 217 -10.96 1.55 8.73
N TYR A 218 -9.71 1.22 9.06
CA TYR A 218 -9.31 -0.11 9.54
C TYR A 218 -10.13 -0.62 10.74
N PRO A 219 -10.43 0.17 11.80
CA PRO A 219 -11.24 -0.29 12.92
C PRO A 219 -12.68 -0.68 12.56
N THR A 220 -13.16 -0.29 11.37
CA THR A 220 -14.53 -0.55 10.91
C THR A 220 -14.62 -1.79 10.01
N LEU A 221 -13.48 -2.30 9.52
CA LEU A 221 -13.44 -3.42 8.58
C LEU A 221 -13.83 -4.73 9.25
N ARG A 222 -14.61 -5.55 8.53
CA ARG A 222 -15.02 -6.90 8.95
C ARG A 222 -13.97 -7.93 8.55
N CYS A 223 -13.46 -7.85 7.32
CA CYS A 223 -12.48 -8.77 6.80
C CYS A 223 -11.12 -8.59 7.49
N PRO A 224 -10.34 -9.67 7.71
CA PRO A 224 -8.98 -9.54 8.21
C PRO A 224 -8.10 -8.90 7.14
N VAL A 225 -7.36 -7.87 7.52
CA VAL A 225 -6.44 -7.14 6.63
C VAL A 225 -5.02 -7.17 7.19
N PHE A 226 -4.06 -7.51 6.35
CA PHE A 226 -2.64 -7.34 6.61
C PHE A 226 -2.17 -6.01 6.02
N VAL A 227 -1.50 -5.17 6.82
CA VAL A 227 -1.01 -3.86 6.39
C VAL A 227 0.49 -3.90 6.17
N VAL A 228 0.94 -3.57 4.96
CA VAL A 228 2.37 -3.39 4.64
C VAL A 228 2.58 -1.90 4.40
N GLN A 229 3.45 -1.25 5.16
CA GLN A 229 3.62 0.20 5.05
C GLN A 229 5.05 0.63 5.40
N TRP A 230 5.67 1.40 4.52
CA TRP A 230 6.97 2.03 4.83
C TRP A 230 6.81 3.12 5.89
N LEU A 231 7.66 3.06 6.94
CA LEU A 231 8.11 4.17 7.82
C LEU A 231 7.95 5.56 7.22
N PHE A 232 8.57 5.69 6.07
CA PHE A 232 8.81 6.96 5.40
C PHE A 232 8.44 6.76 3.93
N ASP A 233 7.16 6.54 3.67
CA ASP A 233 6.67 6.29 2.31
C ASP A 233 6.91 7.51 1.39
N GLU A 234 7.45 7.28 0.20
CA GLU A 234 7.78 8.36 -0.73
C GLU A 234 6.54 9.11 -1.22
N ALA A 235 5.42 8.42 -1.43
CA ALA A 235 4.18 9.08 -1.85
C ALA A 235 3.62 9.95 -0.73
N GLN A 236 3.67 9.50 0.54
CA GLN A 236 3.31 10.32 1.71
C GLN A 236 4.17 11.58 1.79
N LEU A 237 5.50 11.45 1.70
CA LEU A 237 6.40 12.61 1.73
C LEU A 237 6.14 13.58 0.56
N THR A 238 5.80 13.04 -0.61
CA THR A 238 5.49 13.84 -1.80
C THR A 238 4.24 14.70 -1.58
N VAL A 239 3.14 14.11 -1.08
CA VAL A 239 1.91 14.87 -0.77
C VAL A 239 2.07 15.78 0.46
N ASP A 240 3.07 15.52 1.31
CA ASP A 240 3.49 16.40 2.40
C ASP A 240 4.40 17.55 1.93
N ASN A 241 4.66 17.64 0.63
CA ASN A 241 5.54 18.62 0.00
C ASN A 241 6.97 18.57 0.57
N VAL A 242 7.48 17.37 0.76
CA VAL A 242 8.86 17.07 1.16
C VAL A 242 9.59 16.48 -0.04
N HIS A 243 10.56 17.23 -0.57
CA HIS A 243 11.42 16.77 -1.67
C HIS A 243 12.83 16.49 -1.17
N LEU A 244 13.35 15.32 -1.54
CA LEU A 244 14.71 14.88 -1.20
C LEU A 244 15.57 15.06 -2.45
N THR A 245 16.20 16.22 -2.57
CA THR A 245 16.88 16.70 -3.81
C THR A 245 18.38 16.41 -3.85
N GLY A 246 18.86 15.45 -3.05
CA GLY A 246 20.30 15.20 -2.86
C GLY A 246 21.05 16.37 -2.20
N GLN A 247 20.37 17.44 -1.80
CA GLN A 247 20.95 18.52 -0.97
C GLN A 247 20.79 18.19 0.52
N PRO A 248 21.68 18.69 1.40
CA PRO A 248 21.53 18.55 2.85
C PRO A 248 20.14 19.01 3.32
N VAL A 249 19.38 18.10 3.93
CA VAL A 249 18.06 18.37 4.50
C VAL A 249 18.22 19.31 5.69
N GLN A 250 17.35 20.33 5.72
CA GLN A 250 17.32 21.30 6.81
C GLN A 250 16.85 20.64 8.11
N GLU A 251 17.33 21.09 9.28
CA GLU A 251 16.97 20.51 10.59
C GLU A 251 15.45 20.40 10.81
N GLY A 252 14.68 21.41 10.37
CA GLY A 252 13.23 21.39 10.47
C GLY A 252 12.56 20.33 9.57
N GLN A 253 13.09 20.10 8.37
CA GLN A 253 12.59 19.07 7.46
C GLN A 253 12.97 17.67 7.98
N TRP A 254 14.16 17.51 8.56
CA TRP A 254 14.57 16.27 9.22
C TRP A 254 13.66 15.91 10.40
N LEU A 255 13.37 16.88 11.28
CA LEU A 255 12.45 16.69 12.40
C LEU A 255 11.03 16.32 11.94
N TYR A 256 10.57 16.93 10.84
CA TYR A 256 9.29 16.57 10.22
C TYR A 256 9.25 15.10 9.81
N ILE A 257 10.29 14.62 9.11
CA ILE A 257 10.39 13.22 8.67
C ILE A 257 10.41 12.26 9.87
N GLN A 258 11.17 12.58 10.93
CA GLN A 258 11.20 11.77 12.15
C GLN A 258 9.82 11.70 12.84
N ASN A 259 9.10 12.83 12.87
CA ASN A 259 7.74 12.87 13.43
C ASN A 259 6.75 12.08 12.57
N LEU A 260 6.85 12.15 11.25
CA LEU A 260 6.05 11.33 10.33
C LEU A 260 6.20 9.83 10.65
N GLY A 261 7.43 9.33 10.75
CA GLY A 261 7.66 7.93 11.09
C GLY A 261 7.11 7.54 12.48
N ARG A 262 7.17 8.46 13.45
CA ARG A 262 6.58 8.27 14.78
C ARG A 262 5.05 8.21 14.74
N GLU A 263 4.42 9.14 14.03
CA GLU A 263 2.96 9.18 13.86
C GLU A 263 2.47 7.94 13.12
N LEU A 264 3.11 7.57 12.01
CA LEU A 264 2.75 6.38 11.24
C LEU A 264 2.84 5.12 12.11
N ARG A 265 3.95 4.94 12.83
CA ARG A 265 4.09 3.84 13.78
C ARG A 265 3.00 3.82 14.85
N ASN A 266 2.62 4.98 15.38
CA ASN A 266 1.55 5.07 16.38
C ASN A 266 0.21 4.61 15.81
N THR A 267 -0.11 4.95 14.56
CA THR A 267 -1.35 4.49 13.92
C THR A 267 -1.40 2.98 13.70
N LEU A 268 -0.25 2.33 13.58
CA LEU A 268 -0.14 0.89 13.35
C LEU A 268 -0.12 0.07 14.64
N LYS A 269 -0.07 0.70 15.82
CA LYS A 269 0.07 0.02 17.13
C LYS A 269 -1.03 -1.00 17.39
N ASP A 270 -2.27 -0.67 17.04
CA ASP A 270 -3.45 -1.52 17.28
C ASP A 270 -3.84 -2.34 16.03
N VAL A 271 -3.05 -2.28 14.95
CA VAL A 271 -3.23 -3.10 13.75
C VAL A 271 -2.76 -4.52 14.05
N THR A 272 -3.65 -5.49 13.91
CA THR A 272 -3.43 -6.87 14.34
C THR A 272 -2.35 -7.59 13.53
N ALA A 273 -2.27 -7.32 12.22
CA ALA A 273 -1.27 -7.88 11.33
C ALA A 273 -0.65 -6.78 10.46
N SER A 274 0.65 -6.53 10.66
CA SER A 274 1.36 -5.43 10.01
C SER A 274 2.83 -5.75 9.76
N PHE A 275 3.37 -5.16 8.70
CA PHE A 275 4.79 -5.16 8.37
C PHE A 275 5.21 -3.75 7.99
N ALA A 276 5.95 -3.08 8.87
CA ALA A 276 6.29 -1.68 8.74
C ALA A 276 7.78 -1.40 8.99
N PRO A 277 8.62 -1.65 7.98
CA PRO A 277 10.05 -1.34 8.01
C PRO A 277 10.32 0.17 7.94
N ALA A 278 11.38 0.61 8.61
CA ALA A 278 11.83 2.00 8.68
C ALA A 278 12.72 2.39 7.48
N CYS A 279 12.16 2.30 6.27
CA CYS A 279 12.83 2.65 5.03
C CYS A 279 12.14 3.81 4.32
N LEU A 280 12.89 4.53 3.49
CA LEU A 280 12.35 5.44 2.48
C LEU A 280 12.16 4.64 1.19
N SER A 281 10.92 4.33 0.85
CA SER A 281 10.58 3.56 -0.36
C SER A 281 9.09 3.70 -0.64
N HIS A 282 8.64 3.18 -1.77
CA HIS A 282 7.22 3.07 -2.10
C HIS A 282 6.92 1.76 -2.82
N GLU A 283 5.87 1.06 -2.37
CA GLU A 283 5.45 -0.27 -2.84
C GLU A 283 6.49 -1.37 -2.59
N ILE A 284 6.03 -2.60 -2.37
CA ILE A 284 6.94 -3.75 -2.20
C ILE A 284 6.41 -5.07 -2.73
N ILE A 285 5.12 -5.36 -2.61
CA ILE A 285 4.63 -6.75 -2.76
C ILE A 285 4.73 -7.30 -4.19
N THR A 286 4.89 -6.46 -5.20
CA THR A 286 5.08 -6.88 -6.60
C THR A 286 6.51 -6.70 -7.10
N ARG A 287 7.45 -6.29 -6.23
CA ARG A 287 8.87 -6.16 -6.57
C ARG A 287 9.56 -7.53 -6.43
N ASN A 288 10.54 -7.79 -7.30
CA ASN A 288 11.28 -9.07 -7.28
C ASN A 288 12.05 -9.27 -5.95
N HIS A 289 12.52 -8.19 -5.33
CA HIS A 289 13.30 -8.20 -4.08
C HIS A 289 12.43 -8.07 -2.81
N TRP A 290 11.11 -8.32 -2.90
CA TRP A 290 10.20 -8.22 -1.75
C TRP A 290 10.50 -9.24 -0.63
N THR A 291 11.26 -10.29 -0.96
CA THR A 291 11.77 -11.31 -0.04
C THR A 291 12.88 -10.82 0.89
N ASP A 292 13.57 -9.76 0.49
CA ASP A 292 14.85 -9.37 1.10
C ASP A 292 14.64 -8.48 2.34
N ILE A 293 13.52 -7.76 2.36
CA ILE A 293 13.16 -6.85 3.45
C ILE A 293 12.76 -7.65 4.69
N GLN A 294 13.35 -7.30 5.83
CA GLN A 294 13.12 -7.96 7.10
C GLN A 294 12.85 -6.94 8.20
N VAL A 295 11.92 -7.27 9.10
CA VAL A 295 11.72 -6.54 10.35
C VAL A 295 11.92 -7.55 11.48
N LYS A 296 12.82 -7.25 12.42
CA LYS A 296 13.18 -8.14 13.53
C LYS A 296 13.53 -9.57 13.06
N GLY A 297 14.30 -9.67 11.96
CA GLY A 297 14.73 -10.94 11.36
C GLY A 297 13.63 -11.77 10.68
N THR A 298 12.44 -11.20 10.47
CA THR A 298 11.34 -11.87 9.76
C THR A 298 11.08 -11.15 8.44
N SER A 299 11.09 -11.88 7.32
CA SER A 299 10.76 -11.33 6.01
C SER A 299 9.25 -11.15 5.80
N LEU A 300 8.86 -10.28 4.87
CA LEU A 300 7.45 -10.06 4.54
C LEU A 300 6.72 -11.34 4.08
N PRO A 301 7.26 -12.18 3.17
CA PRO A 301 6.61 -13.45 2.81
C PRO A 301 6.39 -14.37 4.01
N ARG A 302 7.36 -14.43 4.94
CA ARG A 302 7.24 -15.22 6.17
C ARG A 302 6.14 -14.66 7.08
N ALA A 303 6.06 -13.34 7.24
CA ALA A 303 5.01 -12.70 8.04
C ALA A 303 3.60 -12.99 7.49
N LEU A 304 3.43 -12.94 6.16
CA LEU A 304 2.17 -13.30 5.49
C LEU A 304 1.82 -14.78 5.69
N HIS A 305 2.80 -15.68 5.65
CA HIS A 305 2.59 -17.09 5.97
C HIS A 305 2.15 -17.29 7.42
N CYS A 306 2.77 -16.60 8.37
CA CYS A 306 2.37 -16.62 9.77
C CYS A 306 0.94 -16.11 9.97
N TRP A 307 0.57 -15.06 9.24
CA TRP A 307 -0.78 -14.52 9.27
C TRP A 307 -1.80 -15.53 8.72
N ASP A 308 -1.53 -16.15 7.57
CA ASP A 308 -2.38 -17.21 7.00
C ASP A 308 -2.61 -18.35 8.01
N ARG A 309 -1.53 -18.80 8.67
CA ARG A 309 -1.62 -19.82 9.72
C ARG A 309 -2.46 -19.37 10.93
N SER A 310 -2.30 -18.13 11.39
CA SER A 310 -3.07 -17.60 12.52
C SER A 310 -4.57 -17.58 12.26
N LEU A 311 -4.99 -17.33 11.01
CA LEU A 311 -6.40 -17.34 10.59
C LEU A 311 -6.96 -18.77 10.44
N HIS A 312 -6.11 -19.76 10.22
CA HIS A 312 -6.49 -21.17 10.23
C HIS A 312 -6.66 -21.73 11.66
N GLU A 313 -5.78 -21.36 12.59
CA GLU A 313 -5.77 -21.90 13.97
C GLU A 313 -6.77 -21.22 14.90
N SER A 314 -7.08 -19.93 14.68
CA SER A 314 -8.13 -19.21 15.42
C SER A 314 -9.51 -19.84 15.26
N ASN A 315 -9.75 -20.57 14.16
CA ASN A 315 -10.97 -21.35 13.94
C ASN A 315 -10.99 -22.71 14.66
N LYS A 316 -9.88 -23.15 15.27
CA LYS A 316 -9.75 -24.51 15.80
C LYS A 316 -9.51 -24.63 17.30
N ASN A 317 -8.85 -23.70 17.99
CA ASN A 317 -8.73 -23.67 19.45
C ASN A 317 -8.13 -22.34 19.93
N GLY A 318 -8.73 -21.72 20.95
CA GLY A 318 -8.43 -20.34 21.37
C GLY A 318 -6.98 -20.00 21.71
N LYS A 319 -6.54 -18.85 21.17
CA LYS A 319 -5.68 -17.80 21.78
C LYS A 319 -4.28 -18.17 22.29
N ALA A 320 -3.45 -18.85 21.50
CA ALA A 320 -2.00 -18.78 21.68
C ALA A 320 -1.33 -18.17 20.43
N PRO A 321 -0.47 -17.15 20.55
CA PRO A 321 0.37 -16.69 19.44
C PRO A 321 1.24 -17.84 18.93
N LEU A 322 1.35 -17.97 17.61
CA LEU A 322 2.24 -18.95 16.99
C LEU A 322 3.69 -18.68 17.40
N LYS A 323 4.28 -19.60 18.18
CA LYS A 323 5.68 -19.48 18.64
C LYS A 323 6.61 -19.39 17.42
N GLY A 324 7.37 -18.31 17.32
CA GLY A 324 8.31 -18.07 16.20
C GLY A 324 7.66 -17.66 14.87
N CYS A 325 6.38 -17.26 14.88
CA CYS A 325 5.65 -16.80 13.70
C CYS A 325 4.96 -15.44 13.96
N PRO A 326 5.72 -14.34 14.05
CA PRO A 326 5.16 -13.01 14.33
C PRO A 326 4.39 -12.46 13.12
N VAL A 327 3.32 -11.71 13.40
CA VAL A 327 2.47 -11.06 12.38
C VAL A 327 2.37 -9.54 12.55
N HIS A 328 2.85 -9.00 13.67
CA HIS A 328 2.89 -7.57 13.96
C HIS A 328 4.35 -7.14 14.06
N LEU A 329 4.88 -6.60 12.96
CA LEU A 329 6.30 -6.37 12.74
C LEU A 329 6.50 -4.92 12.33
N ILE A 330 6.76 -4.06 13.31
CA ILE A 330 7.04 -2.64 13.09
C ILE A 330 8.43 -2.32 13.61
N ASP A 331 9.22 -1.60 12.82
CA ASP A 331 10.52 -1.09 13.26
C ASP A 331 10.38 0.00 14.33
N SER A 332 11.35 0.06 15.22
CA SER A 332 11.40 1.03 16.32
C SER A 332 12.37 2.18 16.08
N CYS A 333 13.26 2.07 15.11
CA CYS A 333 14.27 3.08 14.84
C CYS A 333 13.66 4.34 14.19
N PRO A 334 14.13 5.56 14.54
CA PRO A 334 13.39 6.79 14.27
C PRO A 334 13.76 7.52 12.98
N TRP A 335 14.61 6.96 12.11
CA TRP A 335 15.04 7.62 10.87
C TRP A 335 14.94 6.69 9.65
N PRO A 336 14.78 7.25 8.43
CA PRO A 336 14.74 6.43 7.21
C PRO A 336 16.05 5.69 6.99
N HIS A 337 15.96 4.44 6.51
CA HIS A 337 17.10 3.55 6.26
C HIS A 337 17.91 3.16 7.51
N CYS A 338 17.32 3.27 8.70
CA CYS A 338 17.90 2.63 9.89
C CYS A 338 17.82 1.11 9.85
N ASN A 339 16.90 0.54 9.06
CA ASN A 339 16.82 -0.88 8.84
C ASN A 339 17.82 -1.30 7.74
N PRO A 340 18.72 -2.25 8.00
CA PRO A 340 19.77 -2.61 7.05
C PRO A 340 19.26 -3.41 5.84
N SER A 341 18.09 -4.00 5.94
CA SER A 341 17.45 -4.73 4.84
C SER A 341 16.66 -3.82 3.89
N CYS A 342 16.68 -2.50 4.12
CA CYS A 342 15.99 -1.56 3.24
C CYS A 342 16.47 -1.69 1.79
N PRO A 343 15.60 -1.44 0.80
CA PRO A 343 16.01 -1.43 -0.59
C PRO A 343 17.10 -0.36 -0.83
N THR A 344 17.90 -0.56 -1.87
CA THR A 344 18.90 0.43 -2.29
C THR A 344 18.25 1.77 -2.56
N ILE A 345 18.87 2.83 -2.05
CA ILE A 345 18.39 4.20 -2.19
C ILE A 345 18.67 4.66 -3.60
N ARG A 346 17.68 5.29 -4.23
CA ARG A 346 17.84 5.92 -5.53
C ARG A 346 17.49 7.39 -5.42
N ASP A 347 18.33 8.24 -5.99
CA ASP A 347 18.03 9.67 -6.09
C ASP A 347 16.75 9.87 -6.90
N GLN A 348 15.81 10.66 -6.37
CA GLN A 348 14.47 10.80 -6.95
C GLN A 348 14.49 11.51 -8.32
N PHE A 349 15.52 12.30 -8.63
CA PHE A 349 15.62 13.05 -9.88
C PHE A 349 16.44 12.32 -10.95
N THR A 350 17.54 11.71 -10.55
CA THR A 350 18.52 11.09 -11.46
C THR A 350 18.38 9.58 -11.55
N GLY A 351 17.70 8.94 -10.58
CA GLY A 351 17.56 7.49 -10.49
C GLY A 351 18.85 6.74 -10.15
N GLN A 352 19.95 7.46 -9.85
CA GLN A 352 21.23 6.86 -9.50
C GLN A 352 21.20 6.27 -8.10
N GLU A 353 21.88 5.13 -7.92
CA GLU A 353 22.00 4.49 -6.61
C GLU A 353 22.88 5.31 -5.68
N MET A 354 22.43 5.45 -4.43
CA MET A 354 23.14 6.14 -3.37
C MET A 354 23.46 5.16 -2.24
N ASN A 355 24.67 5.26 -1.70
CA ASN A 355 24.99 4.55 -0.46
C ASN A 355 24.18 5.15 0.70
N VAL A 356 23.71 4.30 1.63
CA VAL A 356 23.03 4.69 2.87
C VAL A 356 23.76 5.80 3.63
N ILE A 357 25.09 5.76 3.74
CA ILE A 357 25.86 6.81 4.44
C ILE A 357 25.75 8.15 3.69
N GLN A 358 25.93 8.13 2.37
CA GLN A 358 25.78 9.33 1.56
C GLN A 358 24.37 9.89 1.71
N PHE A 359 23.35 9.04 1.54
CA PHE A 359 21.96 9.44 1.74
C PHE A 359 21.71 10.03 3.13
N LEU A 360 22.15 9.38 4.20
CA LEU A 360 21.95 9.90 5.56
C LEU A 360 22.62 11.26 5.73
N MET A 361 23.86 11.43 5.27
CA MET A 361 24.52 12.74 5.28
C MET A 361 23.75 13.79 4.47
N HIS A 362 23.19 13.41 3.31
CA HIS A 362 22.28 14.27 2.55
C HIS A 362 20.97 14.54 3.30
N MET A 363 20.51 13.63 4.16
CA MET A 363 19.33 13.83 5.02
C MET A 363 19.62 14.67 6.26
N GLY A 364 20.78 15.34 6.33
CA GLY A 364 21.14 16.16 7.49
C GLY A 364 21.51 15.32 8.72
N PHE A 365 21.82 14.03 8.53
CA PHE A 365 22.27 13.16 9.59
C PHE A 365 23.67 13.58 10.06
N ASP A 366 23.71 14.22 11.23
CA ASP A 366 24.95 14.47 11.95
C ASP A 366 25.29 13.24 12.81
N VAL A 367 26.31 12.50 12.35
CA VAL A 367 26.81 11.30 13.02
C VAL A 367 27.19 11.59 14.48
N GLN A 368 27.81 12.74 14.77
CA GLN A 368 28.26 13.08 16.12
C GLN A 368 27.06 13.33 17.04
N LYS A 369 26.10 14.15 16.58
CA LYS A 369 24.87 14.47 17.32
C LYS A 369 24.03 13.22 17.57
N MET A 370 23.91 12.34 16.57
CA MET A 370 23.13 11.10 16.65
C MET A 370 23.79 10.05 17.54
N ALA A 371 25.11 9.89 17.44
CA ALA A 371 25.86 9.01 18.33
C ALA A 371 25.68 9.44 19.79
N GLN A 372 25.74 10.74 20.07
CA GLN A 372 25.47 11.29 21.40
C GLN A 372 24.02 11.04 21.87
N GLN A 373 23.02 11.23 21.01
CA GLN A 373 21.61 10.95 21.33
C GLN A 373 21.33 9.46 21.59
N GLN A 374 22.06 8.57 20.92
CA GLN A 374 21.93 7.12 21.05
C GLN A 374 22.83 6.53 22.14
N GLY A 375 23.70 7.33 22.77
CA GLY A 375 24.71 6.85 23.71
C GLY A 375 25.75 5.92 23.06
N LEU A 376 26.06 6.13 21.78
CA LEU A 376 27.01 5.35 21.00
C LEU A 376 28.25 6.19 20.66
N GLU A 377 29.37 5.52 20.40
CA GLU A 377 30.54 6.16 19.78
C GLU A 377 30.26 6.44 18.29
N PRO A 378 30.65 7.60 17.73
CA PRO A 378 30.44 7.95 16.32
C PRO A 378 30.99 6.90 15.34
N SER A 379 32.15 6.34 15.65
CA SER A 379 32.78 5.27 14.84
C SER A 379 31.98 3.96 14.87
N LYS A 380 31.34 3.64 16.00
CA LYS A 380 30.46 2.48 16.14
C LYS A 380 29.16 2.68 15.36
N LEU A 381 28.57 3.87 15.43
CA LEU A 381 27.39 4.23 14.64
C LEU A 381 27.68 4.17 13.12
N LEU A 382 28.81 4.70 12.68
CA LEU A 382 29.28 4.57 11.29
C LEU A 382 29.50 3.12 10.89
N GLY A 383 30.09 2.31 11.77
CA GLY A 383 30.27 0.88 11.57
C GLY A 383 28.93 0.17 11.32
N MET A 384 27.92 0.42 12.14
CA MET A 384 26.57 -0.15 12.00
C MET A 384 25.91 0.28 10.67
N LEU A 385 26.02 1.57 10.32
CA LEU A 385 25.48 2.11 9.06
C LEU A 385 26.19 1.55 7.81
N SER A 386 27.48 1.22 7.92
CA SER A 386 28.28 0.66 6.81
C SER A 386 28.15 -0.85 6.63
N SER A 387 27.81 -1.59 7.70
CA SER A 387 27.83 -3.05 7.72
C SER A 387 26.44 -3.69 7.66
N GLY A 388 25.38 -2.88 7.74
CA GLY A 388 24.01 -3.38 7.68
C GLY A 388 23.64 -4.28 8.88
N ASN A 389 24.19 -4.02 10.07
CA ASN A 389 23.94 -4.79 11.29
C ASN A 389 23.57 -3.91 12.48
#